data_AF-A0A2M8CTL3-F1
#
_entry.id   AF-A0A2M8CTL3-F1
#
_cell.length_a   1.000
_cell.length_b   1.000
_cell.length_c   1.000
_cell.angle_alpha   90.00
_cell.angle_beta   90.00
_cell.angle_gamma   90.00
#
_symmetry.space_group_name_H-M   'P 1'
#
loop_
_entity.id
_entity.type
_entity.pdbx_description
1 polymer ?
#
loop_
_entity_poly.entity_id
_entity_poly.type
_entity_poly.pdbx_seq_one_letter_code
_entity_poly.pdbx_strand_id
1 'polypeptide(L)'
;MVRPLLLIIFFSSSLLPLPPMPIFADFLVSLPGGTLIFMSVLLFGTLLRRLSFFAPWMDLPALALAAFAVGALLRLIRPSRASLTALFSGLVTVAFLVYLRFNAHPSDAYNPLTFGWPGMLTVFFCVLAGARIKP
;
A
#
# COMPACT_ATOMS: atom_id res chain seq x y z
N MET A 1 -2.47 -35.76 -24.41
CA MET A 1 -1.01 -35.84 -24.20
C MET A 1 -0.34 -34.65 -24.88
N VAL A 2 -0.19 -33.51 -24.19
CA VAL A 2 0.71 -32.40 -24.58
C VAL A 2 1.14 -31.71 -23.29
N ARG A 3 2.35 -31.97 -22.80
CA ARG A 3 3.08 -31.13 -21.84
C ARG A 3 4.53 -31.61 -21.72
N PRO A 4 5.46 -31.01 -22.49
CA PRO A 4 6.82 -30.86 -21.99
C PRO A 4 7.44 -29.46 -22.20
N LEU A 5 6.72 -28.49 -22.77
CA LEU A 5 7.28 -27.14 -23.01
C LEU A 5 7.25 -26.19 -21.80
N LEU A 6 6.46 -26.49 -20.78
CA LEU A 6 6.38 -25.67 -19.55
C LEU A 6 7.56 -25.88 -18.58
N LEU A 7 8.40 -26.89 -18.82
CA LEU A 7 9.47 -27.27 -17.89
C LEU A 7 10.78 -26.51 -18.17
N ILE A 8 10.94 -25.93 -19.36
CA ILE A 8 12.15 -25.18 -19.74
C ILE A 8 12.12 -23.75 -19.16
N ILE A 9 10.94 -23.16 -18.96
CA ILE A 9 10.82 -21.84 -18.31
C ILE A 9 11.12 -21.93 -16.80
N PHE A 10 11.02 -23.12 -16.20
CA PHE A 10 11.32 -23.33 -14.78
C PHE A 10 12.82 -23.51 -14.48
N PHE A 11 13.66 -23.76 -15.49
CA PHE A 11 15.06 -24.15 -15.27
C PHE A 11 16.09 -23.04 -15.57
N SER A 12 15.65 -21.91 -16.15
CA SER A 12 16.55 -20.81 -16.54
C SER A 12 16.74 -19.73 -15.46
N SER A 13 16.07 -19.82 -14.31
CA SER A 13 16.23 -18.88 -13.19
C SER A 13 17.30 -19.30 -12.18
N SER A 14 18.03 -20.39 -12.44
CA SER A 14 19.06 -20.98 -11.57
C SER A 14 20.45 -20.32 -11.63
N LEU A 15 20.61 -19.18 -12.33
CA LEU A 15 21.94 -18.65 -12.69
C LEU A 15 22.21 -17.20 -12.24
N LEU A 16 21.57 -16.74 -11.17
CA LEU A 16 22.10 -15.60 -10.40
C LEU A 16 22.09 -15.92 -8.90
N PRO A 17 23.25 -16.01 -8.25
CA PRO A 17 23.33 -16.05 -6.79
C PRO A 17 23.11 -14.63 -6.28
N LEU A 18 21.87 -14.14 -6.34
CA LEU A 18 21.46 -12.99 -5.54
C LEU A 18 21.28 -13.50 -4.11
N PRO A 19 21.88 -12.88 -3.09
CA PRO A 19 21.69 -13.31 -1.71
C PRO A 19 20.18 -13.34 -1.40
N PRO A 20 19.68 -14.34 -0.65
CA PRO A 20 18.32 -14.31 -0.18
C PRO A 20 18.22 -13.18 0.84
N MET A 21 17.90 -11.97 0.39
CA MET A 21 17.38 -10.94 1.26
C MET A 21 15.87 -11.03 1.18
N PRO A 22 15.23 -11.90 2.00
CA PRO A 22 13.77 -11.99 2.09
C PRO A 22 13.12 -10.59 2.18
N ILE A 23 13.82 -9.66 2.83
CA ILE A 23 13.49 -8.25 3.01
C ILE A 23 13.32 -7.48 1.68
N PHE A 24 14.21 -7.66 0.70
CA PHE A 24 14.13 -6.94 -0.57
C PHE A 24 12.93 -7.39 -1.42
N ALA A 25 12.65 -8.70 -1.40
CA ALA A 25 11.45 -9.24 -2.04
C ALA A 25 10.16 -8.77 -1.35
N ASP A 26 10.19 -8.55 -0.03
CA ASP A 26 9.05 -8.00 0.71
C ASP A 26 8.86 -6.50 0.41
N PHE A 27 9.95 -5.74 0.23
CA PHE A 27 9.90 -4.35 -0.25
C PHE A 27 9.31 -4.24 -1.66
N LEU A 28 9.81 -5.02 -2.63
CA LEU A 28 9.31 -4.98 -4.01
C LEU A 28 7.82 -5.33 -4.12
N VAL A 29 7.35 -6.30 -3.34
CA VAL A 29 5.93 -6.68 -3.31
C VAL A 29 5.07 -5.64 -2.58
N SER A 30 5.68 -4.87 -1.66
CA SER A 30 4.97 -3.80 -0.96
C SER A 30 4.79 -2.52 -1.77
N LEU A 31 5.61 -2.27 -2.80
CA LEU A 31 5.48 -1.13 -3.72
C LEU A 31 4.10 -1.04 -4.38
N PRO A 32 3.57 -2.10 -5.04
CA PRO A 32 2.23 -2.07 -5.58
C PRO A 32 1.18 -1.90 -4.49
N GLY A 33 1.37 -2.46 -3.29
CA GLY A 33 0.46 -2.26 -2.16
C GLY A 33 0.38 -0.80 -1.71
N GLY A 34 1.53 -0.16 -1.49
CA GLY A 34 1.60 1.23 -1.02
C GLY A 34 1.12 2.22 -2.08
N THR A 35 1.40 1.97 -3.36
CA THR A 35 0.86 2.78 -4.46
C THR A 35 -0.66 2.63 -4.58
N LEU A 36 -1.22 1.46 -4.32
CA LEU A 36 -2.68 1.24 -4.35
C LEU A 36 -3.39 2.02 -3.23
N ILE A 37 -2.83 2.03 -2.01
CA ILE A 37 -3.35 2.84 -0.91
C ILE A 37 -3.31 4.32 -1.30
N PHE A 38 -2.18 4.79 -1.81
CA PHE A 38 -1.99 6.17 -2.22
C PHE A 38 -2.95 6.61 -3.34
N MET A 39 -3.07 5.81 -4.41
CA MET A 39 -3.99 6.11 -5.52
C MET A 39 -5.45 6.06 -5.07
N SER A 40 -5.81 5.13 -4.18
CA SER A 40 -7.15 5.07 -3.60
C SER A 40 -7.49 6.36 -2.86
N VAL A 41 -6.53 6.95 -2.13
CA VAL A 41 -6.73 8.20 -1.38
C VAL A 41 -6.94 9.39 -2.30
N LEU A 42 -6.16 9.50 -3.37
CA LEU A 42 -6.34 10.59 -4.34
C LEU A 42 -7.68 10.45 -5.07
N LEU A 43 -8.06 9.23 -5.45
CA LEU A 43 -9.31 8.96 -6.16
C LEU A 43 -10.53 9.14 -5.25
N PHE A 44 -10.50 8.61 -4.02
CA PHE A 44 -11.57 8.84 -3.05
C PHE A 44 -11.66 10.31 -2.64
N GLY A 45 -10.53 10.97 -2.39
CA GLY A 45 -10.51 12.39 -2.02
C GLY A 45 -11.10 13.27 -3.12
N THR A 46 -10.79 13.01 -4.40
CA THR A 46 -11.39 13.73 -5.53
C THR A 46 -12.88 13.41 -5.70
N LEU A 47 -13.28 12.15 -5.52
CA LEU A 47 -14.66 11.70 -5.64
C LEU A 47 -15.56 12.23 -4.52
N LEU A 48 -15.10 12.22 -3.26
CA LEU A 48 -15.81 12.78 -2.10
C LEU A 48 -15.99 14.30 -2.21
N ARG A 49 -14.97 15.02 -2.69
CA ARG A 49 -15.07 16.46 -2.99
C ARG A 49 -16.11 16.74 -4.07
N ARG A 50 -16.20 15.88 -5.09
CA ARG A 50 -17.21 15.99 -6.15
C ARG A 50 -18.62 15.70 -5.67
N LEU A 51 -18.78 14.78 -4.72
CA LEU A 51 -20.07 14.40 -4.15
C LEU A 51 -20.58 15.35 -3.05
N SER A 52 -19.91 16.50 -2.85
CA SER A 52 -20.31 17.52 -1.86
C SER A 52 -20.38 17.00 -0.41
N PHE A 53 -19.69 15.91 -0.08
CA PHE A 53 -19.47 15.52 1.31
C PHE A 53 -18.33 16.40 1.86
N PHE A 54 -18.69 17.59 2.34
CA PHE A 54 -17.78 18.67 2.75
C PHE A 54 -17.00 18.44 4.05
N ALA A 55 -17.06 17.25 4.66
CA ALA A 55 -16.32 17.01 5.88
C ALA A 55 -14.87 16.58 5.53
N PRO A 56 -13.83 17.40 5.81
CA PRO A 56 -12.43 16.96 5.69
C PRO A 56 -12.11 15.74 6.57
N TRP A 57 -13.01 15.41 7.50
CA TRP A 57 -12.98 14.21 8.33
C TRP A 57 -13.32 12.92 7.57
N MET A 58 -13.91 12.98 6.37
CA MET A 58 -14.29 11.81 5.56
C MET A 58 -13.13 11.20 4.77
N ASP A 59 -12.08 11.97 4.51
CA ASP A 59 -10.87 11.47 3.84
C ASP A 59 -10.10 10.47 4.73
N LEU A 60 -10.17 10.65 6.05
CA LEU A 60 -9.52 9.80 7.06
C LEU A 60 -10.09 8.37 7.14
N PRO A 61 -11.41 8.15 7.27
CA PRO A 61 -11.99 6.81 7.24
C PRO A 61 -11.82 6.16 5.87
N ALA A 62 -11.85 6.92 4.77
CA ALA A 62 -11.55 6.38 3.44
C ALA A 62 -10.09 5.87 3.35
N LEU A 63 -9.14 6.66 3.85
CA LEU A 63 -7.73 6.25 4.00
C LEU A 63 -7.58 5.01 4.88
N ALA A 64 -8.27 4.99 6.03
CA ALA A 64 -8.25 3.87 6.97
C ALA A 64 -8.76 2.58 6.32
N LEU A 65 -9.88 2.66 5.60
CA LEU A 65 -10.52 1.50 4.96
C LEU A 65 -9.67 0.97 3.79
N ALA A 66 -9.10 1.86 2.98
CA ALA A 66 -8.17 1.48 1.91
C ALA A 66 -6.91 0.80 2.47
N ALA A 67 -6.30 1.41 3.50
CA ALA A 67 -5.14 0.86 4.21
C ALA A 67 -5.45 -0.53 4.79
N PHE A 68 -6.60 -0.68 5.46
CA PHE A 68 -7.04 -1.94 6.03
C PHE A 68 -7.28 -3.02 4.97
N ALA A 69 -7.97 -2.68 3.87
CA ALA A 69 -8.23 -3.59 2.77
C ALA A 69 -6.94 -4.10 2.13
N VAL A 70 -5.95 -3.23 1.94
CA VAL A 70 -4.63 -3.62 1.42
C VAL A 70 -3.87 -4.50 2.42
N GLY A 71 -3.94 -4.19 3.72
CA GLY A 71 -3.38 -5.06 4.77
C GLY A 71 -3.99 -6.46 4.77
N ALA A 72 -5.32 -6.55 4.65
CA ALA A 72 -6.04 -7.82 4.54
C ALA A 72 -5.69 -8.57 3.24
N LEU A 73 -5.55 -7.86 2.12
CA LEU A 73 -5.14 -8.45 0.85
C LEU A 73 -3.71 -9.01 0.91
N LEU A 74 -2.77 -8.28 1.51
CA LEU A 74 -1.40 -8.75 1.75
C LEU A 74 -1.38 -10.02 2.61
N ARG A 75 -2.29 -10.12 3.59
CA ARG A 75 -2.48 -11.32 4.40
C ARG A 75 -2.93 -12.52 3.57
N LEU A 76 -3.84 -12.33 2.63
CA LEU A 76 -4.32 -13.38 1.72
C LEU A 76 -3.22 -13.84 0.75
N ILE A 77 -2.42 -12.92 0.23
CA ILE A 77 -1.37 -13.23 -0.76
C ILE A 77 -0.13 -13.85 -0.08
N ARG A 78 0.27 -13.37 1.11
CA ARG A 78 1.49 -13.80 1.83
C ARG A 78 1.24 -13.97 3.32
N PRO A 79 0.54 -15.02 3.77
CA PRO A 79 0.21 -15.21 5.19
C PRO A 79 1.45 -15.35 6.10
N SER A 80 2.57 -15.88 5.61
CA SER A 80 3.81 -16.03 6.39
C SER A 80 4.58 -14.73 6.61
N ARG A 81 4.39 -13.71 5.74
CA ARG A 81 5.12 -12.42 5.78
C ARG A 81 4.23 -11.19 5.70
N ALA A 82 2.94 -11.36 5.95
CA ALA A 82 1.93 -10.31 5.85
C ALA A 82 2.31 -9.08 6.68
N SER A 83 2.83 -9.27 7.89
CA SER A 83 3.22 -8.18 8.79
C SER A 83 4.39 -7.34 8.25
N LEU A 84 5.43 -7.98 7.71
CA LEU A 84 6.59 -7.30 7.15
C LEU A 84 6.24 -6.56 5.85
N THR A 85 5.52 -7.22 4.95
CA THR A 85 5.06 -6.60 3.70
C THR A 85 4.08 -5.44 3.96
N ALA A 86 3.22 -5.57 4.97
CA ALA A 86 2.33 -4.51 5.44
C ALA A 86 3.12 -3.31 5.99
N LEU A 87 4.17 -3.53 6.79
CA LEU A 87 5.05 -2.47 7.27
C LEU A 87 5.68 -1.69 6.11
N PHE A 88 6.28 -2.40 5.14
CA PHE A 88 6.88 -1.73 3.98
C PHE A 88 5.83 -1.00 3.13
N SER A 89 4.64 -1.56 2.97
CA SER A 89 3.54 -0.93 2.21
C SER A 89 3.07 0.36 2.87
N GLY A 90 2.94 0.35 4.20
CA GLY A 90 2.62 1.55 4.98
C GLY A 90 3.72 2.60 4.86
N LEU A 91 4.99 2.20 4.95
CA LEU A 91 6.15 3.10 4.87
C LEU A 91 6.27 3.75 3.48
N VAL A 92 6.06 2.98 2.41
CA VAL A 92 5.98 3.48 1.03
C VAL A 92 4.85 4.50 0.89
N THR A 93 3.67 4.21 1.43
CA THR A 93 2.53 5.13 1.38
C THR A 93 2.80 6.43 2.14
N VAL A 94 3.40 6.34 3.33
CA VAL A 94 3.82 7.51 4.12
C VAL A 94 4.84 8.33 3.35
N ALA A 95 5.82 7.69 2.70
CA ALA A 95 6.80 8.38 1.87
C ALA A 95 6.13 9.15 0.72
N PHE A 96 5.11 8.57 0.07
CA PHE A 96 4.33 9.28 -0.96
C PHE A 96 3.53 10.47 -0.40
N LEU A 97 2.89 10.31 0.76
CA LEU A 97 2.16 11.41 1.41
C LEU A 97 3.08 12.57 1.80
N VAL A 98 4.26 12.25 2.35
CA VAL A 98 5.31 13.23 2.67
C VAL A 98 5.82 13.90 1.40
N TYR A 99 6.10 13.12 0.36
CA TYR A 99 6.57 13.63 -0.93
C TYR A 99 5.58 14.64 -1.53
N LEU A 100 4.28 14.31 -1.57
CA LEU A 100 3.25 15.24 -2.02
C LEU A 100 3.17 16.46 -1.11
N ARG A 101 3.27 16.31 0.20
CA ARG A 101 3.23 17.47 1.12
C ARG A 101 4.34 18.49 0.84
N PHE A 102 5.52 18.05 0.43
CA PHE A 102 6.66 18.94 0.16
C PHE A 102 6.70 19.46 -1.30
N ASN A 103 6.15 18.72 -2.26
CA ASN A 103 6.22 19.06 -3.69
C ASN A 103 4.91 19.63 -4.26
N ALA A 104 3.80 19.50 -3.55
CA ALA A 104 2.53 20.09 -3.94
C ALA A 104 2.60 21.62 -3.95
N HIS A 105 1.93 22.23 -4.93
CA HIS A 105 1.81 23.67 -4.96
C HIS A 105 0.91 24.12 -3.79
N PRO A 106 1.20 25.24 -3.09
CA PRO A 106 0.39 25.70 -1.94
C PRO A 106 -1.07 26.03 -2.29
N SER A 107 -1.42 26.10 -3.58
CA SER A 107 -2.80 26.22 -4.08
C SER A 107 -3.55 24.89 -4.15
N ASP A 108 -2.85 23.75 -4.08
CA ASP A 108 -3.49 22.45 -4.03
C ASP A 108 -4.08 22.27 -2.63
N ALA A 109 -5.41 22.24 -2.57
CA ALA A 109 -6.16 22.05 -1.33
C ALA A 109 -5.98 20.62 -0.79
N TYR A 110 -4.77 20.20 -0.44
CA TYR A 110 -4.53 18.93 0.21
C TYR A 110 -4.98 19.00 1.68
N ASN A 111 -5.74 17.99 2.09
CA ASN A 111 -6.31 17.97 3.43
C ASN A 111 -5.20 17.67 4.46
N PRO A 112 -4.89 18.59 5.39
CA PRO A 112 -3.81 18.41 6.35
C PRO A 112 -4.04 17.24 7.30
N LEU A 113 -5.29 16.77 7.47
CA LEU A 113 -5.60 15.57 8.24
C LEU A 113 -5.09 14.31 7.53
N THR A 114 -5.24 14.23 6.21
CA THR A 114 -4.88 13.05 5.39
C THR A 114 -3.41 13.05 5.00
N PHE A 115 -2.86 14.22 4.64
CA PHE A 115 -1.47 14.38 4.20
C PHE A 115 -0.52 14.75 5.36
N GLY A 116 -1.06 14.96 6.56
CA GLY A 116 -0.30 15.21 7.77
C GLY A 116 -0.08 13.97 8.64
N TRP A 117 0.39 14.21 9.85
CA TRP A 117 0.61 13.18 10.86
C TRP A 117 -0.59 12.25 11.12
N PRO A 118 -1.85 12.75 11.18
CA PRO A 118 -2.99 11.88 11.46
C PRO A 118 -3.15 10.80 10.39
N GLY A 119 -3.12 11.18 9.10
CA GLY A 119 -3.23 10.23 8.00
C GLY A 119 -2.07 9.23 7.95
N MET A 120 -0.84 9.67 8.24
CA MET A 120 0.31 8.78 8.30
C MET A 120 0.15 7.70 9.38
N LEU A 121 -0.29 8.10 10.58
CA LEU A 121 -0.57 7.17 11.67
C LEU A 121 -1.71 6.22 11.29
N THR A 122 -2.79 6.75 10.72
CA THR A 122 -3.93 5.94 10.26
C THR A 122 -3.51 4.87 9.27
N VAL A 123 -2.74 5.21 8.23
CA VAL A 123 -2.23 4.23 7.27
C VAL A 123 -1.41 3.17 7.97
N PHE A 124 -0.46 3.59 8.81
CA PHE A 124 0.44 2.67 9.48
C PHE A 124 -0.32 1.66 10.35
N PHE A 125 -1.23 2.14 11.20
CA PHE A 125 -2.02 1.27 12.09
C PHE A 125 -3.03 0.42 11.32
N CYS A 126 -3.73 0.97 10.32
CA CYS A 126 -4.77 0.23 9.59
C CYS A 126 -4.19 -0.86 8.68
N VAL A 127 -3.06 -0.59 8.00
CA VAL A 127 -2.37 -1.62 7.18
C VAL A 127 -1.89 -2.77 8.08
N LEU A 128 -1.32 -2.46 9.24
CA LEU A 128 -0.91 -3.46 10.22
C LEU A 128 -2.09 -4.24 10.81
N ALA A 129 -3.19 -3.56 11.12
CA ALA A 129 -4.40 -4.18 11.64
C ALA A 129 -4.99 -5.17 10.63
N GLY A 130 -5.12 -4.75 9.36
CA GLY A 130 -5.57 -5.62 8.27
C GLY A 130 -4.70 -6.86 8.09
N ALA A 131 -3.38 -6.68 8.19
CA ALA A 131 -2.42 -7.78 8.07
C ALA A 131 -2.42 -8.77 9.25
N ARG A 132 -3.04 -8.41 10.39
CA ARG A 132 -3.13 -9.24 11.60
C ARG A 132 -4.44 -10.00 11.75
N ILE A 133 -5.41 -9.78 10.87
CA ILE A 133 -6.68 -10.52 10.90
C ILE A 133 -6.38 -12.01 10.69
N LYS A 134 -6.80 -12.83 11.66
CA LYS A 134 -6.85 -14.29 11.47
C LYS A 134 -8.09 -14.59 10.62
N PRO A 135 -7.96 -15.39 9.55
CA PRO A 135 -9.13 -15.91 8.83
C PRO A 135 -9.98 -16.79 9.74
#